data_AF-A0A0G1QMT3-F1
#
_entry.id   AF-A0A0G1QMT3-F1
#
_cell.length_a   1.000
_cell.length_b   1.000
_cell.length_c   1.000
_cell.angle_alpha   90.00
_cell.angle_beta   90.00
_cell.angle_gamma   90.00
#
_symmetry.space_group_name_H-M   'P 1'
#
loop_
_entity.id
_entity.type
_entity.pdbx_description
1 polymer ?
#
loop_
_entity_poly.entity_id
_entity_poly.type
_entity_poly.pdbx_seq_one_letter_code
_entity_poly.pdbx_strand_id
1 'polypeptide(L)'
;MQLQLDKMEQELRIRNYSPKTVKSYLYGLQEYLVFKEENLEILDQENIRNFLLQHKQRGTSPQSRNIFLNAIKFFYREVIRTTSIIEVRSAKKPNSLPVVLSRLEIEQIINSVQNTKHRLLLSLSYSSGLRVSEGGN
;
A
#
# COMPACT_ATOMS: atom_id res chain seq x y z
N MET A 1 18.22 2.44 13.74
CA MET A 1 17.14 1.96 12.83
C MET A 1 15.77 1.94 13.52
N GLN A 2 15.60 1.24 14.65
CA GLN A 2 14.32 1.12 15.36
C GLN A 2 13.68 2.47 15.73
N LEU A 3 14.46 3.41 16.28
CA LEU A 3 13.98 4.74 16.69
C LEU A 3 13.30 5.53 15.56
N GLN A 4 13.74 5.35 14.31
CA GLN A 4 13.19 6.04 13.15
C GLN A 4 11.83 5.45 12.72
N LEU A 5 11.68 4.13 12.84
CA LEU A 5 10.42 3.43 12.59
C LEU A 5 9.37 3.81 13.64
N ASP A 6 9.76 3.86 14.91
CA ASP A 6 8.86 4.22 16.02
C ASP A 6 8.34 5.67 15.86
N LYS A 7 9.22 6.62 15.52
CA LYS A 7 8.84 8.00 15.22
C LYS A 7 7.86 8.09 14.03
N MET A 8 8.13 7.35 12.96
CA MET A 8 7.23 7.30 11.81
C MET A 8 5.87 6.72 12.19
N GLU A 9 5.84 5.65 12.98
CA GLU A 9 4.60 5.03 13.43
C GLU A 9 3.75 6.00 14.25
N GLN A 10 4.37 6.71 15.19
CA GLN A 10 3.71 7.73 16.00
C GLN A 10 3.08 8.83 15.13
N GLU A 11 3.85 9.39 14.20
CA GLU A 11 3.36 10.42 13.27
C GLU A 11 2.19 9.93 12.40
N LEU A 12 2.26 8.69 11.90
CA LEU A 12 1.18 8.11 11.09
C LEU A 12 -0.08 7.87 11.93
N ARG A 13 0.06 7.42 13.18
CA ARG A 13 -1.06 7.22 14.10
C ARG A 13 -1.72 8.54 14.51
N ILE A 14 -0.93 9.58 14.79
CA ILE A 14 -1.45 10.92 15.11
C ILE A 14 -2.31 11.46 13.97
N ARG A 15 -1.96 11.15 12.72
CA ARG A 15 -2.72 11.57 11.53
C ARG A 15 -3.88 10.66 11.15
N ASN A 16 -4.25 9.71 12.02
CA ASN A 16 -5.35 8.76 11.81
C ASN A 16 -5.23 7.92 10.52
N TYR A 17 -4.01 7.52 10.15
CA TYR A 17 -3.83 6.57 9.05
C TYR A 17 -4.38 5.20 9.45
N SER A 18 -4.96 4.48 8.47
CA SER A 18 -5.47 3.12 8.73
C SER A 18 -4.32 2.19 9.18
N PRO A 19 -4.58 1.19 10.05
CA PRO A 19 -3.55 0.25 10.51
C PRO A 19 -2.85 -0.46 9.35
N LYS A 20 -3.60 -0.76 8.27
CA LYS A 20 -3.05 -1.35 7.05
C LYS A 20 -2.07 -0.40 6.36
N THR A 21 -2.40 0.89 6.28
CA THR A 21 -1.51 1.90 5.69
C THR A 21 -0.26 2.10 6.54
N VAL A 22 -0.40 2.18 7.87
CA VAL A 22 0.74 2.27 8.81
C VAL A 22 1.70 1.12 8.56
N LYS A 23 1.20 -0.13 8.55
CA LYS A 23 2.02 -1.32 8.30
C LYS A 23 2.73 -1.27 6.95
N SER A 24 2.04 -0.87 5.88
CA SER A 24 2.65 -0.77 4.55
C SER A 24 3.73 0.31 4.47
N TYR A 25 3.55 1.43 5.18
CA TYR A 25 4.52 2.52 5.22
C TYR A 25 5.77 2.13 6.02
N LEU A 26 5.59 1.53 7.20
CA LEU A 26 6.70 1.03 8.04
C LEU A 26 7.52 -0.04 7.30
N TYR A 27 6.85 -0.96 6.61
CA TYR A 27 7.53 -1.97 5.80
C TYR A 27 8.38 -1.33 4.70
N GLY A 28 7.81 -0.38 3.94
CA GLY A 28 8.53 0.32 2.89
C GLY A 28 9.72 1.13 3.40
N LEU A 29 9.57 1.75 4.59
CA LEU A 29 10.66 2.46 5.24
C LEU A 29 11.75 1.48 5.70
N GLN A 30 11.39 0.37 6.36
CA GLN A 30 12.35 -0.63 6.81
C GLN A 30 13.21 -1.18 5.67
N GLU A 31 12.61 -1.55 4.54
CA GLU A 31 13.34 -2.01 3.36
C GLU A 31 14.31 -0.93 2.83
N TYR A 32 13.91 0.34 2.85
CA TYR A 32 14.75 1.45 2.43
C TYR A 32 15.91 1.71 3.41
N LEU A 33 15.66 1.59 4.72
CA LEU A 33 16.69 1.74 5.76
C LEU A 33 17.76 0.65 5.64
N VAL A 34 17.36 -0.58 5.32
CA VAL A 34 18.29 -1.68 5.04
C VAL A 34 19.09 -1.42 3.76
N PHE A 35 18.47 -0.86 2.73
CA PHE A 35 19.15 -0.57 1.46
C PHE A 35 20.18 0.57 1.55
N LYS A 36 19.87 1.62 2.34
CA LYS A 36 20.68 2.84 2.33
C LYS A 36 22.03 2.67 3.05
N GLU A 37 22.10 1.87 4.12
CA GLU A 37 23.26 1.59 4.99
C GLU A 37 24.03 2.82 5.56
N GLU A 38 23.84 4.04 5.04
CA GLU A 38 24.52 5.30 5.35
C GLU A 38 23.60 6.35 6.01
N ASN A 39 24.16 7.53 6.35
CA ASN A 39 23.49 8.66 7.04
C ASN A 39 22.09 8.96 6.49
N LEU A 40 21.08 8.55 7.27
CA LEU A 40 19.67 8.67 6.92
C LEU A 40 19.21 10.13 6.78
N GLU A 41 19.89 11.06 7.46
CA GLU A 41 19.58 12.49 7.48
C GLU A 41 19.87 13.18 6.14
N ILE A 42 20.83 12.68 5.36
CA ILE A 42 21.19 13.26 4.07
C ILE A 42 20.22 12.74 3.02
N LEU A 43 19.41 13.63 2.44
CA LEU A 43 18.55 13.25 1.33
C LEU A 43 19.41 12.97 0.08
N ASP A 44 19.40 11.72 -0.37
CA ASP A 44 19.99 11.35 -1.65
C ASP A 44 18.92 10.77 -2.59
N GLN A 45 18.64 11.53 -3.66
CA GLN A 45 17.68 11.16 -4.68
C GLN A 45 18.15 9.99 -5.55
N GLU A 46 19.46 9.83 -5.75
CA GLU A 46 20.00 8.70 -6.52
C GLU A 46 19.80 7.40 -5.77
N ASN A 47 20.08 7.38 -4.47
CA ASN A 47 19.77 6.25 -3.61
C ASN A 47 18.28 5.86 -3.63
N ILE A 48 17.37 6.83 -3.59
CA ILE A 48 15.92 6.56 -3.72
C ILE A 48 15.58 5.96 -5.09
N ARG A 49 16.21 6.45 -6.18
CA ARG A 49 16.03 5.89 -7.52
C ARG A 49 16.56 4.46 -7.59
N ASN A 50 17.75 4.20 -7.07
CA ASN A 50 18.39 2.88 -7.06
C ASN A 50 17.57 1.87 -6.27
N PHE A 51 17.07 2.25 -5.10
CA PHE A 51 16.15 1.44 -4.31
C PHE A 51 14.89 1.05 -5.11
N LEU A 52 14.23 2.02 -5.75
CA LEU A 52 13.04 1.75 -6.55
C LEU A 52 13.32 0.93 -7.81
N LEU A 53 14.52 1.06 -8.39
CA LEU A 53 14.98 0.24 -9.51
C LEU A 53 15.24 -1.19 -9.08
N GLN A 54 15.87 -1.42 -7.93
CA GLN A 54 16.08 -2.74 -7.37
C GLN A 54 14.73 -3.45 -7.13
N HIS A 55 13.75 -2.75 -6.53
CA HIS A 55 12.41 -3.30 -6.36
C HIS A 55 11.69 -3.57 -7.69
N LYS A 56 11.93 -2.74 -8.72
CA LYS A 56 11.41 -2.99 -10.07
C LYS A 56 12.03 -4.27 -10.66
N GLN A 57 13.33 -4.49 -10.51
CA GLN A 57 14.02 -5.70 -10.98
C GLN A 57 13.54 -6.96 -10.25
N ARG A 58 13.19 -6.84 -8.96
CA ARG A 58 12.57 -7.91 -8.17
C ARG A 58 11.11 -8.20 -8.53
N GLY A 59 10.54 -7.52 -9.54
CA GLY A 59 9.15 -7.73 -9.97
C GLY A 59 8.10 -7.08 -9.07
N THR A 60 8.49 -6.12 -8.22
CA THR A 60 7.53 -5.43 -7.33
C THR A 60 6.53 -4.61 -8.15
N SER A 61 5.25 -4.71 -7.81
CA SER A 61 4.18 -3.99 -8.52
C SER A 61 4.37 -2.47 -8.50
N PRO A 62 3.91 -1.74 -9.54
CA PRO A 62 3.94 -0.28 -9.56
C PRO A 62 3.21 0.35 -8.36
N GLN A 63 2.13 -0.27 -7.87
CA GLN A 63 1.42 0.21 -6.68
C GLN A 63 2.31 0.11 -5.43
N SER A 64 2.94 -1.03 -5.18
CA SER A 64 3.80 -1.22 -4.01
C SER A 64 5.01 -0.28 -4.05
N ARG A 65 5.63 -0.10 -5.22
CA ARG A 65 6.73 0.87 -5.41
C ARG A 65 6.30 2.31 -5.09
N ASN A 66 5.08 2.70 -5.48
CA ASN A 66 4.54 4.01 -5.15
C ASN A 66 4.26 4.17 -3.65
N ILE A 67 3.83 3.10 -2.96
CA ILE A 67 3.70 3.11 -1.50
C ILE A 67 5.06 3.34 -0.85
N PHE A 68 6.11 2.63 -1.30
CA PHE A 68 7.46 2.82 -0.76
C PHE A 68 7.98 4.23 -1.00
N LEU A 69 7.79 4.76 -2.21
CA LEU A 69 8.17 6.15 -2.52
C LEU A 69 7.44 7.15 -1.60
N ASN A 70 6.15 6.97 -1.37
CA ASN A 70 5.38 7.85 -0.49
C ASN A 70 5.81 7.70 0.98
N ALA A 71 6.13 6.49 1.44
CA ALA A 71 6.67 6.24 2.77
C ALA A 71 8.00 6.97 2.97
N ILE A 72 8.90 6.89 1.99
CA ILE A 72 10.18 7.60 2.01
C ILE A 72 9.95 9.12 2.02
N LYS A 73 9.07 9.64 1.16
CA LYS A 73 8.73 11.07 1.14
C LYS A 73 8.18 11.55 2.48
N PHE A 74 7.30 10.77 3.09
CA PHE A 74 6.75 11.07 4.41
C PHE A 74 7.85 11.09 5.48
N PHE A 75 8.74 10.10 5.47
CA PHE A 75 9.85 10.01 6.41
C PHE A 75 10.77 11.24 6.37
N TYR A 76 11.24 11.63 5.19
CA TYR A 76 12.11 12.81 5.07
C TYR A 76 11.39 14.12 5.40
N ARG A 77 10.11 14.23 5.07
CA ARG A 77 9.32 15.44 5.33
C ARG A 77 8.96 15.62 6.80
N GLU A 78 8.53 14.56 7.47
CA GLU A 78 7.92 14.67 8.81
C GLU A 78 8.87 14.23 9.93
N VAL A 79 9.69 13.20 9.69
CA VAL A 79 10.61 12.66 10.70
C VAL A 79 11.95 13.39 10.67
N ILE A 80 12.56 13.53 9.48
CA ILE A 80 13.84 14.25 9.33
C ILE A 80 13.62 15.76 9.21
N ARG A 81 12.45 16.19 8.70
CA ARG A 81 12.08 17.61 8.48
C ARG A 81 13.01 18.35 7.52
N THR A 82 13.50 17.64 6.51
CA THR A 82 14.34 18.23 5.46
C THR A 82 13.50 19.09 4.52
N THR A 83 14.03 20.25 4.11
CA THR A 83 13.38 21.17 3.14
C THR A 83 13.57 20.76 1.68
N SER A 84 14.46 19.79 1.43
CA SER A 84 14.77 19.27 0.10
C SER A 84 13.59 18.49 -0.49
N ILE A 85 13.27 18.80 -1.75
CA ILE A 85 12.16 18.19 -2.48
C ILE A 85 12.62 16.88 -3.13
N ILE A 86 11.82 15.82 -2.98
CA ILE A 86 12.05 14.54 -3.65
C ILE A 86 11.31 14.55 -4.99
N GLU A 87 12.04 14.81 -6.08
CA GLU A 87 11.48 14.91 -7.44
C GLU A 87 11.28 13.56 -8.15
N VAL A 88 11.46 12.45 -7.42
CA VAL A 88 11.25 11.11 -7.99
C VAL A 88 9.78 10.94 -8.39
N ARG A 89 9.57 10.68 -9.68
CA ARG A 89 8.24 10.47 -10.27
C ARG A 89 7.70 9.09 -9.92
N SER A 90 6.42 9.04 -9.57
CA SER A 90 5.69 7.79 -9.32
C SER A 90 5.62 6.93 -10.58
N ALA A 91 5.66 5.61 -10.39
CA ALA A 91 5.47 4.66 -11.48
C ALA A 91 4.03 4.73 -12.00
N LYS A 92 3.87 4.78 -13.34
CA LYS A 92 2.55 4.69 -13.99
C LYS A 92 1.88 3.38 -13.56
N LYS A 93 0.67 3.50 -13.01
CA LYS A 93 -0.18 2.33 -12.71
C LYS A 93 -0.77 1.82 -14.03
N PRO A 94 -0.66 0.53 -14.35
CA PRO A 94 -1.43 -0.04 -15.45
C PRO A 94 -2.91 0.03 -15.07
N ASN A 95 -3.72 0.62 -15.94
CA ASN A 95 -5.18 0.61 -15.77
C ASN A 95 -5.67 -0.78 -16.20
N SER A 96 -5.95 -1.66 -15.25
CA SER A 96 -6.67 -2.91 -15.54
C SER A 96 -8.15 -2.61 -15.67
N LEU A 97 -8.77 -3.03 -16.76
CA LEU A 97 -10.22 -3.01 -16.90
C LEU A 97 -10.84 -3.92 -15.81
N PRO A 98 -11.92 -3.50 -15.14
CA PRO A 98 -12.60 -4.36 -14.19
C PRO A 98 -13.13 -5.61 -14.92
N VAL A 99 -12.73 -6.79 -14.46
CA VAL A 99 -13.32 -8.05 -14.91
C VAL A 99 -14.68 -8.16 -14.25
N VAL A 100 -15.75 -7.98 -15.03
CA VAL A 100 -17.13 -8.16 -14.59
C VAL A 100 -17.58 -9.56 -14.93
N LEU A 101 -18.03 -10.31 -13.92
CA LEU A 101 -18.64 -11.62 -14.10
C LEU A 101 -20.01 -11.49 -14.77
N SER A 102 -20.34 -12.42 -15.65
CA SER A 102 -21.68 -12.56 -16.20
C SER A 102 -22.69 -13.01 -15.15
N ARG A 103 -23.98 -12.78 -15.39
CA ARG A 103 -25.05 -13.20 -14.48
C ARG A 103 -25.04 -14.71 -14.22
N LEU A 104 -24.75 -15.52 -15.24
CA LEU A 104 -24.69 -16.98 -15.12
C LEU A 104 -23.54 -17.43 -14.20
N GLU A 105 -22.37 -16.81 -14.31
CA GLU A 105 -21.22 -17.11 -13.45
C GLU A 105 -21.53 -16.76 -11.98
N ILE A 106 -22.22 -15.64 -11.73
CA ILE A 106 -22.59 -15.23 -10.38
C ILE A 106 -23.64 -16.18 -9.77
N GLU A 107 -24.64 -16.59 -10.56
CA GLU A 107 -25.63 -17.58 -10.12
C GLU A 107 -24.96 -18.93 -9.79
N GLN A 108 -23.99 -19.38 -10.57
CA GLN A 108 -23.20 -20.58 -10.28
C GLN A 108 -22.40 -20.44 -8.97
N ILE A 109 -21.74 -19.30 -8.75
CA ILE A 109 -20.98 -19.03 -7.52
C ILE A 109 -21.91 -19.06 -6.30
N ILE A 110 -23.04 -18.34 -6.33
CA ILE A 110 -24.00 -18.27 -5.22
C ILE A 110 -24.56 -19.67 -4.91
N ASN A 111 -24.90 -20.46 -5.93
CA ASN A 111 -25.48 -21.79 -5.76
C ASN A 111 -24.46 -22.84 -5.31
N SER A 112 -23.16 -22.64 -5.56
CA SER A 112 -22.09 -23.55 -5.09
C SER A 112 -21.85 -23.49 -3.58
N VAL A 113 -22.31 -22.42 -2.90
CA VAL A 113 -22.07 -22.22 -1.47
C VAL A 113 -23.08 -22.98 -0.63
N GLN A 114 -22.62 -24.00 0.08
CA GLN A 114 -23.46 -24.84 0.95
C GLN A 114 -23.91 -24.13 2.23
N ASN A 115 -23.13 -23.17 2.73
CA ASN A 115 -23.47 -22.43 3.94
C ASN A 115 -24.48 -21.31 3.63
N THR A 116 -25.67 -21.42 4.22
CA THR A 116 -26.77 -20.48 4.00
C THR A 116 -26.43 -19.03 4.39
N LYS A 117 -25.60 -18.81 5.41
CA LYS A 117 -25.16 -17.45 5.81
C LYS A 117 -24.27 -16.82 4.75
N HIS A 118 -23.30 -17.55 4.23
CA HIS A 118 -22.40 -17.05 3.18
C HIS A 118 -23.14 -16.82 1.87
N ARG A 119 -24.10 -17.68 1.53
CA ARG A 119 -24.96 -17.51 0.35
C ARG A 119 -25.77 -16.21 0.44
N LEU A 120 -26.39 -15.94 1.59
CA LEU A 120 -27.14 -14.69 1.81
C LEU A 120 -26.24 -13.46 1.68
N LEU A 121 -25.04 -13.50 2.29
CA LEU A 121 -24.07 -12.40 2.23
C LEU A 121 -23.63 -12.11 0.79
N LEU A 122 -23.33 -13.15 0.00
CA LEU A 122 -22.95 -13.01 -1.40
C LEU A 122 -24.09 -12.42 -2.24
N SER A 123 -25.32 -12.92 -2.08
CA SER A 123 -26.49 -12.40 -2.79
C SER A 123 -26.77 -10.94 -2.45
N LEU A 124 -26.66 -10.56 -1.17
CA LEU A 124 -26.85 -9.18 -0.73
C LEU A 124 -25.75 -8.27 -1.27
N SER A 125 -24.50 -8.70 -1.18
CA SER A 125 -23.35 -7.93 -1.67
C SER A 125 -23.44 -7.69 -3.17
N TYR A 126 -23.88 -8.70 -3.93
CA TYR A 126 -24.10 -8.58 -5.37
C TYR A 126 -25.28 -7.65 -5.71
N SER A 127 -26.44 -7.79 -5.03
CA SER A 127 -27.64 -7.01 -5.36
C SER A 127 -27.54 -5.54 -4.96
N SER A 128 -26.81 -5.23 -3.90
CA SER A 128 -26.66 -3.87 -3.37
C SER A 128 -25.30 -3.23 -3.70
N GLY A 129 -24.38 -3.98 -4.34
CA GLY A 129 -23.06 -3.48 -4.73
C GLY A 129 -22.15 -3.13 -3.55
N LEU A 130 -22.37 -3.75 -2.38
CA LEU A 130 -21.62 -3.45 -1.16
C LEU A 130 -20.15 -3.81 -1.31
N ARG A 131 -19.29 -2.97 -0.73
CA ARG A 131 -17.87 -3.30 -0.61
C ARG A 131 -17.68 -4.31 0.53
N VAL A 132 -16.64 -5.13 0.42
CA VAL A 132 -16.31 -6.15 1.45
C VAL A 132 -16.16 -5.54 2.85
N SER A 133 -15.70 -4.29 2.95
CA SER A 133 -15.59 -3.56 4.22
C SER A 133 -16.92 -3.15 4.84
N GLU A 134 -18.03 -3.24 4.11
CA GLU A 134 -19.37 -2.82 4.54
C GLU A 134 -20.21 -4.00 5.03
N GLY A 135 -19.99 -5.22 4.51
CA GLY A 135 -20.79 -6.41 4.84
C GLY A 135 -20.26 -7.27 6.00
N GLY A 136 -19.16 -6.87 6.65
CA GLY A 136 -18.44 -7.68 7.65
C GLY A 136 -18.32 -7.08 9.05
N ASN A 137 -19.02 -5.98 9.33
CA ASN A 137 -19.07 -5.35 10.65
C ASN A 137 -20.37 -5.68 11.38
#